data_AF-A0A1W9LD38-F1
#
_entry.id   AF-A0A1W9LD38-F1
#
_cell.length_a   1.000
_cell.length_b   1.000
_cell.length_c   1.000
_cell.angle_alpha   90.00
_cell.angle_beta   90.00
_cell.angle_gamma   90.00
#
_symmetry.space_group_name_H-M   'P 1'
#
loop_
_entity.id
_entity.type
_entity.pdbx_description
1 polymer ?
#
loop_
_entity_poly.entity_id
_entity_poly.type
_entity_poly.pdbx_seq_one_letter_code
_entity_poly.pdbx_strand_id
1 'polypeptide(L)'
;MKHGIRWAGICAVAAALAASAADRVPVKVGDELAYAPPGAVRCTGWTGAAIETCRVGRIFGQSVPDLVRPFEERVMTNLWRCEFWGKWFTSAALAYRYQPDAPLKAVLDKAAGGLVAAQSPNGCFRPTGPTPS
;
A
#
# COMPACT_ATOMS: atom_id res chain seq x y z
N MET A 1 -24.24 32.42 -61.45
CA MET A 1 -25.00 31.32 -60.83
C MET A 1 -24.05 30.48 -59.98
N LYS A 2 -24.38 30.33 -58.69
CA LYS A 2 -23.95 29.35 -57.67
C LYS A 2 -23.76 30.07 -56.34
N HIS A 3 -24.87 30.18 -55.62
CA HIS A 3 -24.95 30.57 -54.21
C HIS A 3 -24.34 29.47 -53.34
N GLY A 4 -23.58 29.84 -52.31
CA GLY A 4 -22.94 28.91 -51.38
C GLY A 4 -22.89 29.47 -49.96
N ILE A 5 -24.05 29.43 -49.31
CA ILE A 5 -24.30 29.09 -47.88
C ILE A 5 -23.37 29.73 -46.82
N ARG A 6 -23.99 30.61 -46.02
CA ARG A 6 -23.53 31.08 -44.71
C ARG A 6 -23.47 29.90 -43.72
N TRP A 7 -22.34 29.73 -43.02
CA TRP A 7 -22.29 29.06 -41.71
C TRP A 7 -21.66 30.00 -40.70
N ALA A 8 -22.54 30.64 -39.91
CA ALA A 8 -22.18 31.16 -38.60
C ALA A 8 -21.81 29.97 -37.72
N GLY A 9 -20.54 29.88 -37.34
CA GLY A 9 -19.99 28.74 -36.60
C GLY A 9 -19.33 29.19 -35.31
N ILE A 10 -20.17 29.40 -34.30
CA ILE A 10 -19.93 29.03 -32.90
C ILE A 10 -18.80 29.77 -32.18
N CYS A 11 -19.24 30.80 -31.44
CA CYS A 11 -18.86 31.15 -30.07
C CYS A 11 -17.58 30.50 -29.53
N ALA A 12 -16.51 31.30 -29.52
CA ALA A 12 -15.39 31.12 -28.60
C ALA A 12 -15.90 31.28 -27.16
N VAL A 13 -16.32 30.20 -26.51
CA VAL A 13 -16.46 30.17 -25.06
C VAL A 13 -15.09 29.89 -24.48
N ALA A 14 -14.34 30.97 -24.31
CA ALA A 14 -13.07 30.97 -23.61
C ALA A 14 -13.30 30.67 -22.12
N ALA A 15 -12.55 29.67 -21.65
CA ALA A 15 -11.93 29.56 -20.34
C ALA A 15 -12.52 30.38 -19.19
N ALA A 16 -13.22 29.71 -18.27
CA ALA A 16 -13.18 30.04 -16.84
C ALA A 16 -13.72 28.86 -16.00
N LEU A 17 -13.03 27.72 -16.01
CA LEU A 17 -13.05 26.86 -14.82
C LEU A 17 -12.05 27.49 -13.84
N ALA A 18 -12.48 28.56 -13.17
CA ALA A 18 -11.83 28.98 -11.95
C ALA A 18 -12.01 27.84 -10.95
N ALA A 19 -11.00 27.00 -10.80
CA ALA A 19 -10.88 26.17 -9.63
C ALA A 19 -10.97 27.12 -8.43
N SER A 20 -12.05 27.03 -7.66
CA SER A 20 -12.11 27.68 -6.36
C SER A 20 -11.00 27.04 -5.52
N ALA A 21 -9.82 27.65 -5.54
CA ALA A 21 -8.86 27.51 -4.47
C ALA A 21 -9.53 28.19 -3.29
N ALA A 22 -10.34 27.42 -2.55
CA ALA A 22 -10.85 27.88 -1.27
C ALA A 22 -9.65 28.44 -0.50
N ASP A 23 -9.74 29.72 -0.14
CA ASP A 23 -8.67 30.42 0.56
C ASP A 23 -8.27 29.55 1.74
N ARG A 24 -7.02 29.07 1.75
CA ARG A 24 -6.57 28.17 2.82
C ARG A 24 -6.63 28.98 4.10
N VAL A 25 -7.58 28.64 4.96
CA VAL A 25 -7.72 29.30 6.27
C VAL A 25 -6.37 29.16 6.99
N PRO A 26 -5.72 30.27 7.36
CA PRO A 26 -4.45 30.21 8.05
C PRO A 26 -4.66 29.48 9.37
N VAL A 27 -3.86 28.43 9.57
CA VAL A 27 -3.87 27.63 10.80
C VAL A 27 -3.54 28.56 11.96
N LYS A 28 -4.53 28.82 12.83
CA LYS A 28 -4.41 29.76 13.97
C LYS A 28 -3.46 29.25 15.07
N VAL A 29 -3.33 27.94 15.20
CA VAL A 29 -2.48 27.26 16.20
C VAL A 29 -1.79 26.11 15.49
N GLY A 30 -0.46 26.07 15.56
CA GLY A 30 0.32 24.98 15.00
C GLY A 30 -0.06 23.64 15.63
N ASP A 31 0.19 22.54 14.91
CA ASP A 31 0.03 21.21 15.48
C ASP A 31 1.11 20.99 16.55
N GLU A 32 0.71 21.08 17.81
CA GLU A 32 1.58 20.85 18.98
C GLU A 32 1.75 19.35 19.28
N LEU A 33 0.92 18.47 18.68
CA LEU A 33 0.96 17.04 18.94
C LEU A 33 1.84 16.32 17.91
N ALA A 34 3.02 15.89 18.35
CA ALA A 34 3.89 15.04 17.56
C ALA A 34 3.67 13.55 17.89
N TYR A 35 3.78 12.69 16.88
CA TYR A 35 3.89 11.25 17.13
C TYR A 35 5.16 10.94 17.90
N ALA A 36 5.05 10.06 18.89
CA ALA A 36 6.21 9.52 19.58
C ALA A 36 7.10 8.73 18.59
N PRO A 37 8.43 8.71 18.78
CA PRO A 37 9.31 7.93 17.94
C PRO A 37 8.98 6.43 18.00
N PRO A 38 9.29 5.64 16.95
CA PRO A 38 9.10 4.19 16.97
C PRO A 38 9.75 3.55 18.21
N GLY A 39 9.01 2.68 18.90
CA GLY A 39 9.47 2.00 20.11
C GLY A 39 9.55 2.86 21.38
N ALA A 40 9.17 4.14 21.32
CA ALA A 40 9.17 5.04 22.49
C ALA A 40 8.14 4.64 23.56
N VAL A 41 7.11 3.87 23.18
CA VAL A 41 6.06 3.41 24.07
C VAL A 41 6.11 1.89 24.18
N ARG A 42 6.04 1.37 25.41
CA ARG A 42 5.89 -0.05 25.70
C ARG A 42 4.53 -0.30 26.32
N CYS A 43 3.74 -1.14 25.66
CA CYS A 43 2.51 -1.68 26.22
C CYS A 43 2.88 -2.85 27.15
N THR A 44 2.38 -2.82 28.38
CA THR A 44 2.58 -3.87 29.39
C THR A 44 1.25 -4.52 29.75
N GLY A 45 1.27 -5.53 30.62
CA GLY A 45 0.07 -6.26 31.04
C GLY A 45 -0.57 -7.03 29.89
N TRP A 46 -1.90 -7.08 29.88
CA TRP A 46 -2.68 -7.87 28.92
C TRP A 46 -2.42 -7.45 27.46
N THR A 47 -2.39 -6.15 27.18
CA THR A 47 -2.13 -5.64 25.82
C THR A 47 -0.72 -5.96 25.34
N GLY A 48 0.28 -5.80 26.22
CA GLY A 48 1.67 -6.19 25.91
C GLY A 48 1.79 -7.67 25.57
N ALA A 49 1.14 -8.54 26.37
CA ALA A 49 1.12 -9.97 26.14
C ALA A 49 0.41 -10.35 24.83
N ALA A 50 -0.68 -9.67 24.48
CA ALA A 50 -1.39 -9.88 23.22
C ALA A 50 -0.53 -9.50 22.00
N ILE A 51 0.19 -8.37 22.07
CA ILE A 51 1.13 -7.95 21.03
C ILE A 51 2.24 -8.99 20.85
N GLU A 52 2.82 -9.47 21.95
CA GLU A 52 3.90 -10.46 21.88
C GLU A 52 3.41 -11.81 21.33
N THR A 53 2.21 -12.24 21.71
CA THR A 53 1.55 -13.44 21.16
C THR A 53 1.38 -13.32 19.64
N CYS A 54 0.94 -12.17 19.14
CA CYS A 54 0.85 -11.92 17.70
C CYS A 54 2.22 -11.90 17.02
N ARG A 55 3.22 -11.27 17.65
CA ARG A 55 4.59 -11.19 17.11
C ARG A 55 5.19 -12.57 16.94
N VAL A 56 5.16 -13.40 17.98
CA VAL A 56 5.75 -14.74 17.95
C VAL A 56 4.89 -15.71 17.14
N GLY A 57 3.59 -15.80 17.44
CA GLY A 57 2.73 -16.83 16.88
C GLY A 57 2.28 -16.58 15.44
N ARG A 58 2.13 -15.32 15.01
CA ARG A 58 1.59 -14.97 13.70
C ARG A 58 2.58 -14.28 12.76
N ILE A 59 3.54 -13.51 13.29
CA ILE A 59 4.54 -12.87 12.43
C ILE A 59 5.69 -13.86 12.18
N PHE A 60 6.34 -14.35 13.24
CA PHE A 60 7.41 -15.35 13.10
C PHE A 60 6.93 -16.75 12.73
N GLY A 61 5.69 -17.09 13.07
CA GLY A 61 5.12 -18.40 12.71
C GLY A 61 4.88 -18.60 11.21
N GLN A 62 4.93 -17.54 10.40
CA GLN A 62 4.64 -17.61 8.97
C GLN A 62 5.91 -17.79 8.14
N SER A 63 5.81 -18.65 7.13
CA SER A 63 6.89 -18.92 6.18
C SER A 63 6.90 -17.89 5.05
N VAL A 64 7.98 -17.10 4.96
CA VAL A 64 8.15 -16.10 3.88
C VAL A 64 8.06 -16.71 2.48
N PRO A 65 8.70 -17.86 2.17
CA PRO A 65 8.55 -18.50 0.87
C PRO A 65 7.08 -18.80 0.51
N ASP A 66 6.28 -19.28 1.47
CA ASP A 66 4.86 -19.57 1.22
C ASP A 66 4.04 -18.31 0.94
N LEU A 67 4.43 -17.19 1.56
CA LEU A 67 3.81 -15.89 1.35
C LEU A 67 4.12 -15.31 -0.04
N VAL A 68 5.34 -15.52 -0.53
CA VAL A 68 5.82 -14.97 -1.82
C VAL A 68 5.43 -15.84 -3.01
N ARG A 69 5.36 -17.17 -2.84
CA ARG A 69 5.05 -18.14 -3.90
C ARG A 69 3.86 -17.77 -4.81
N PRO A 70 2.72 -17.25 -4.31
CA PRO A 70 1.60 -16.85 -5.18
C PRO A 70 1.95 -15.75 -6.20
N PHE A 71 2.93 -14.90 -5.90
CA PHE A 71 3.40 -13.85 -6.79
C PHE A 71 4.39 -14.40 -7.84
N GLU A 72 5.16 -15.43 -7.48
CA GLU A 72 6.09 -16.12 -8.39
C GLU A 72 5.32 -16.98 -9.40
N GLU A 73 4.42 -17.84 -8.91
CA GLU A 73 3.63 -18.74 -9.74
C GLU A 73 2.63 -17.99 -10.61
N ARG A 74 2.18 -16.80 -10.17
CA ARG A 74 1.13 -16.01 -10.81
C ARG A 74 -0.16 -16.80 -11.11
N VAL A 75 -0.38 -17.88 -10.37
CA VAL A 75 -1.62 -18.65 -10.41
C VAL A 75 -2.47 -18.27 -9.20
N MET A 76 -3.71 -17.85 -9.44
CA MET A 76 -4.69 -17.58 -8.38
C MET A 76 -5.71 -18.70 -8.32
N THR A 77 -5.49 -19.68 -7.43
CA THR A 77 -6.52 -20.64 -7.05
C THR A 77 -7.58 -20.02 -6.14
N ASN A 78 -7.19 -19.04 -5.30
CA ASN A 78 -8.08 -18.28 -4.43
C ASN A 78 -7.61 -16.82 -4.31
N LEU A 79 -8.54 -15.86 -4.37
CA LEU A 79 -8.26 -14.41 -4.40
C LEU A 79 -7.52 -13.88 -3.16
N TRP A 80 -7.66 -14.56 -2.03
CA TRP A 80 -7.19 -14.09 -0.72
C TRP A 80 -5.69 -14.21 -0.48
N ARG A 81 -4.93 -14.99 -1.27
CA ARG A 81 -3.51 -15.29 -0.97
C ARG A 81 -2.59 -14.08 -1.11
N CYS A 82 -2.80 -13.27 -2.16
CA CYS A 82 -1.99 -12.06 -2.38
C CYS A 82 -2.39 -10.93 -1.40
N GLU A 83 -3.68 -10.82 -1.07
CA GLU A 83 -4.17 -9.86 -0.07
C GLU A 83 -3.61 -10.19 1.33
N PHE A 84 -3.52 -11.47 1.66
CA PHE A 84 -2.96 -11.93 2.92
C PHE A 84 -1.51 -11.48 3.12
N TRP A 85 -0.68 -11.53 2.07
CA TRP A 85 0.71 -11.04 2.12
C TRP A 85 0.78 -9.57 2.57
N GLY A 86 -0.05 -8.69 1.99
CA GLY A 86 -0.04 -7.26 2.31
C GLY A 86 -0.45 -6.97 3.77
N LYS A 87 -1.46 -7.69 4.27
CA LYS A 87 -1.91 -7.59 5.67
C LYS A 87 -0.83 -8.07 6.64
N TRP A 88 -0.21 -9.21 6.33
CA TRP A 88 0.87 -9.77 7.13
C TRP A 88 2.09 -8.84 7.14
N PHE A 89 2.54 -8.36 5.99
CA PHE A 89 3.71 -7.50 5.88
C PHE A 89 3.53 -6.18 6.62
N THR A 90 2.35 -5.55 6.48
CA THR A 90 2.02 -4.32 7.21
C THR A 90 2.03 -4.55 8.73
N SER A 91 1.48 -5.68 9.19
CA SER A 91 1.49 -6.06 10.60
C SER A 91 2.92 -6.29 11.11
N ALA A 92 3.76 -6.97 10.33
CA ALA A 92 5.16 -7.21 10.65
C ALA A 92 6.00 -5.91 10.69
N ALA A 93 5.75 -4.98 9.77
CA ALA A 93 6.41 -3.67 9.77
C ALA A 93 6.01 -2.83 11.00
N LEU A 94 4.74 -2.87 11.41
CA LEU A 94 4.27 -2.23 12.64
C LEU A 94 4.90 -2.87 13.88
N ALA A 95 5.01 -4.20 13.92
CA ALA A 95 5.68 -4.90 15.01
C ALA A 95 7.17 -4.53 15.10
N TYR A 96 7.86 -4.39 13.95
CA TYR A 96 9.24 -3.92 13.91
C TYR A 96 9.37 -2.47 14.40
N ARG A 97 8.44 -1.59 14.02
CA ARG A 97 8.42 -0.21 14.56
C ARG A 97 8.14 -0.17 16.06
N TYR A 98 7.33 -1.09 16.57
CA TYR A 98 7.04 -1.20 18.00
C TYR A 98 8.25 -1.76 18.78
N GLN A 99 8.90 -2.79 18.26
CA GLN A 99 10.07 -3.42 18.85
C GLN A 99 11.09 -3.75 17.75
N PRO A 100 12.03 -2.82 17.48
CA PRO A 100 13.04 -3.06 16.46
C PRO A 100 13.92 -4.24 16.86
N ASP A 101 13.94 -5.27 16.02
CA ASP A 101 14.76 -6.46 16.21
C ASP A 101 15.38 -6.89 14.86
N ALA A 102 16.64 -7.33 14.90
CA ALA A 102 17.38 -7.70 13.68
C ALA A 102 16.77 -8.92 12.95
N PRO A 103 16.28 -9.97 13.64
CA PRO A 103 15.65 -11.11 12.97
C PRO A 103 14.40 -10.73 12.17
N LEU A 104 13.51 -9.90 12.72
CA LEU A 104 12.30 -9.42 12.06
C LEU A 104 12.64 -8.50 10.90
N LYS A 105 13.67 -7.68 11.03
CA LYS A 105 14.18 -6.88 9.89
C LYS A 105 14.61 -7.79 8.74
N ALA A 106 15.35 -8.86 9.02
CA ALA A 106 15.75 -9.82 8.00
C ALA A 106 14.55 -10.53 7.34
N VAL A 107 13.51 -10.86 8.13
CA VAL A 107 12.25 -11.41 7.62
C VAL A 107 11.54 -10.42 6.69
N LEU A 108 11.44 -9.15 7.08
CA LEU A 108 10.86 -8.08 6.27
C LEU A 108 11.65 -7.86 4.97
N ASP A 109 12.97 -7.80 5.06
CA ASP A 109 13.85 -7.61 3.89
C ASP A 109 13.70 -8.78 2.90
N LYS A 110 13.67 -10.02 3.42
CA LYS A 110 13.45 -11.21 2.60
C LYS A 110 12.07 -11.19 1.93
N ALA A 111 11.02 -10.82 2.65
CA ALA A 111 9.67 -10.77 2.11
C ALA A 111 9.53 -9.68 1.03
N ALA A 112 10.05 -8.48 1.28
CA ALA A 112 10.03 -7.39 0.32
C ALA A 112 10.88 -7.73 -0.92
N GLY A 113 12.09 -8.27 -0.72
CA GLY A 113 12.97 -8.71 -1.79
C GLY A 113 12.34 -9.81 -2.66
N GLY A 114 11.70 -10.80 -2.04
CA GLY A 114 10.98 -11.86 -2.76
C GLY A 114 9.82 -11.30 -3.59
N LEU A 115 9.04 -10.36 -3.04
CA LEU A 115 7.97 -9.73 -3.79
C LEU A 115 8.51 -8.93 -4.99
N VAL A 116 9.56 -8.13 -4.80
CA VAL A 116 10.19 -7.35 -5.88
C VAL A 116 10.77 -8.26 -6.96
N ALA A 117 11.40 -9.37 -6.58
CA ALA A 117 11.90 -10.36 -7.54
C ALA A 117 10.78 -11.01 -8.37
N ALA A 118 9.58 -11.16 -7.79
CA ALA A 118 8.40 -11.67 -8.47
C ALA A 118 7.67 -10.62 -9.35
N GLN A 119 8.20 -9.40 -9.48
CA GLN A 119 7.61 -8.36 -10.33
C GLN A 119 7.67 -8.73 -11.81
N SER A 120 6.62 -8.42 -12.57
CA SER A 120 6.62 -8.55 -14.02
C SER A 120 7.43 -7.41 -14.67
N PRO A 121 7.91 -7.54 -15.92
CA PRO A 121 8.64 -6.48 -16.62
C PRO A 121 7.87 -5.15 -16.75
N ASN A 122 6.54 -5.20 -16.74
CA ASN A 122 5.67 -4.02 -16.75
C ASN A 122 5.37 -3.45 -15.34
N GLY A 123 6.07 -3.91 -14.31
CA GLY A 123 5.88 -3.48 -12.93
C GLY A 123 4.73 -4.17 -12.19
N CYS A 124 4.01 -5.10 -12.82
CA CYS A 124 2.83 -5.74 -12.24
C CYS A 124 3.20 -6.89 -11.28
N PHE A 125 2.60 -6.87 -10.08
CA PHE A 125 2.65 -7.97 -9.10
C PHE A 125 1.41 -8.88 -9.16
N ARG A 126 0.37 -8.47 -9.89
CA ARG A 126 -0.89 -9.22 -9.96
C ARG A 126 -0.64 -10.54 -10.70
N PRO A 127 -1.11 -11.67 -10.16
CA PRO A 127 -1.20 -12.91 -10.91
C PRO A 127 -2.05 -12.71 -12.18
N THR A 128 -1.51 -13.07 -13.33
CA THR A 128 -2.29 -13.09 -14.57
C THR A 128 -3.27 -14.25 -14.47
N GLY A 129 -4.57 -13.97 -14.60
CA GLY A 129 -5.58 -15.04 -14.71
C GLY A 129 -5.25 -15.99 -15.87
N PRO A 130 -5.95 -17.14 -16.00
CA PRO A 130 -5.73 -18.04 -17.14
C PRO A 130 -5.83 -17.23 -18.42
N THR A 131 -4.82 -17.32 -19.27
CA THR A 131 -4.88 -16.82 -20.64
C THR A 131 -6.12 -17.46 -21.29
N PRO A 132 -7.08 -16.67 -21.81
CA PRO A 132 -8.16 -17.24 -22.58
C PRO A 132 -7.54 -17.99 -23.76
N SER A 133 -7.91 -19.26 -23.89
CA SER A 133 -7.58 -20.13 -25.02
C SER A 133 -8.04 -19.55 -26.35
#